data_AF-A0A183EP30-F1
#
_entry.id   AF-A0A183EP30-F1
#
_cell.length_a   1.000
_cell.length_b   1.000
_cell.length_c   1.000
_cell.angle_alpha   90.00
_cell.angle_beta   90.00
_cell.angle_gamma   90.00
#
_symmetry.space_group_name_H-M   'P 1'
#
loop_
_entity.id
_entity.type
_entity.pdbx_description
1 polymer ?
#
loop_
_entity_poly.entity_id
_entity_poly.type
_entity_poly.pdbx_seq_one_letter_code
_entity_poly.pdbx_strand_id
1 'polypeptide(L)'
;LRSSISVPEFDLKLVSSQRMDDRLLVTNYNAKITDLHGEIEARMACIANQVYLMACFCGRPELDIELVNTDSRGGAGIIGSSVTPASTPVQEMMKRIGQSTQVVTMAS
;
A
#
# COMPACT_ATOMS: atom_id res chain seq x y z
N LEU A 1 6.84 3.12 22.69
CA LEU A 1 8.25 3.18 22.21
C LEU A 1 8.28 4.10 21.01
N ARG A 2 9.17 5.10 20.97
CA ARG A 2 9.42 5.90 19.76
C ARG A 2 10.73 5.46 19.14
N SER A 3 10.75 5.32 17.82
CA SER A 3 11.93 4.89 17.07
C SER A 3 11.87 5.45 15.66
N SER A 4 13.03 5.71 15.06
CA SER A 4 13.15 5.88 13.62
C SER A 4 13.00 4.52 12.93
N ILE A 5 12.38 4.51 11.76
CA ILE A 5 12.35 3.36 10.85
C ILE A 5 12.95 3.78 9.50
N SER A 6 13.70 2.87 8.91
CA SER A 6 14.35 3.02 7.61
C SER A 6 14.21 1.69 6.88
N VAL A 7 13.44 1.67 5.79
CA VAL A 7 13.26 0.50 4.94
C VAL A 7 13.71 0.86 3.52
N PRO A 8 14.77 0.20 2.99
CA PRO A 8 15.35 0.60 1.72
C PRO A 8 14.42 0.31 0.54
N GLU A 9 13.80 -0.86 0.51
CA GLU A 9 12.90 -1.26 -0.56
C GLU A 9 11.93 -2.35 -0.07
N PHE A 10 10.68 -2.29 -0.53
CA PHE A 10 9.76 -3.42 -0.47
C PHE A 10 8.73 -3.38 -1.61
N ASP A 11 8.46 -4.55 -2.16
CA ASP A 11 7.52 -4.75 -3.26
C ASP A 11 6.15 -5.21 -2.76
N LEU A 12 5.09 -4.63 -3.32
CA LEU A 12 3.70 -4.95 -3.00
C LEU A 12 2.95 -5.30 -4.29
N LYS A 13 2.04 -6.27 -4.19
CA LYS A 13 1.00 -6.49 -5.19
C LYS A 13 -0.26 -5.76 -4.77
N LEU A 14 -0.80 -4.94 -5.65
CA LEU A 14 -1.98 -4.15 -5.40
C LEU A 14 -3.07 -4.53 -6.37
N VAL A 15 -4.28 -4.60 -5.83
CA VAL A 15 -5.49 -4.80 -6.61
C VAL A 15 -6.37 -3.59 -6.36
N SER A 16 -6.54 -2.76 -7.38
CA SER A 16 -7.51 -1.68 -7.38
C SER A 16 -8.83 -2.24 -7.91
N SER A 17 -9.94 -1.85 -7.29
CA SER A 17 -11.27 -2.17 -7.80
C SER A 17 -12.12 -0.91 -7.84
N GLN A 18 -12.77 -0.67 -8.97
CA GLN A 18 -13.66 0.45 -9.19
C GLN A 18 -15.01 -0.08 -9.67
N ARG A 19 -16.07 0.22 -8.93
CA ARG A 19 -17.43 -0.08 -9.37
C ARG A 19 -17.85 0.97 -10.40
N MET A 20 -18.23 0.53 -11.59
CA MET A 20 -18.84 1.35 -12.64
C MET A 20 -20.21 0.79 -12.96
N ASP A 21 -21.27 1.51 -12.62
CA ASP A 21 -22.67 1.13 -12.83
C ASP A 21 -22.98 -0.33 -12.42
N ASP A 22 -22.92 -1.26 -13.38
CA ASP A 22 -23.22 -2.69 -13.24
C ASP A 22 -22.00 -3.62 -13.32
N ARG A 23 -20.79 -3.07 -13.40
CA ARG A 23 -19.54 -3.84 -13.50
C ARG A 23 -18.50 -3.40 -12.49
N LEU A 24 -17.68 -4.36 -12.07
CA LEU A 24 -16.50 -4.12 -11.25
C LEU A 24 -15.27 -4.14 -12.17
N LEU A 25 -14.63 -2.99 -12.34
CA LEU A 25 -13.33 -2.92 -13.00
C LEU A 25 -12.26 -3.26 -11.97
N VAL A 26 -11.49 -4.31 -12.21
CA VAL A 26 -10.36 -4.70 -11.38
C VAL A 26 -9.08 -4.40 -12.13
N THR A 27 -8.10 -3.79 -11.47
CA THR A 27 -6.79 -3.50 -12.06
C THR A 27 -5.67 -3.91 -11.11
N ASN A 28 -4.72 -4.70 -11.59
CA ASN A 28 -3.58 -5.18 -10.83
C ASN A 28 -2.34 -4.33 -11.10
N TYR A 29 -1.60 -4.05 -10.03
CA TYR A 29 -0.36 -3.31 -10.08
C TYR A 29 0.72 -3.99 -9.25
N ASN A 30 1.96 -3.91 -9.72
CA ASN A 30 3.12 -4.05 -8.86
C ASN A 30 3.49 -2.65 -8.37
N ALA A 31 3.51 -2.45 -7.05
CA ALA A 31 4.07 -1.27 -6.45
C ALA A 31 5.43 -1.57 -5.83
N LYS A 32 6.37 -0.67 -6.08
CA LYS A 32 7.67 -0.66 -5.43
C LYS A 32 7.73 0.58 -4.55
N ILE A 33 7.98 0.37 -3.26
CA ILE A 33 8.21 1.46 -2.30
C ILE A 33 9.69 1.48 -1.95
N THR A 34 10.34 2.62 -2.18
CA THR A 34 11.77 2.83 -1.91
C THR A 34 11.95 3.99 -0.94
N ASP A 35 13.09 3.97 -0.24
CA ASP A 35 13.54 5.04 0.66
C ASP A 35 12.48 5.43 1.69
N LEU A 36 11.84 4.43 2.33
CA LEU A 36 10.85 4.67 3.37
C LEU A 36 11.55 5.04 4.68
N HIS A 37 11.39 6.29 5.08
CA HIS A 37 11.95 6.84 6.32
C HIS A 37 10.88 7.58 7.13
N GLY A 38 10.92 7.42 8.44
CA GLY A 38 10.06 8.20 9.33
C GLY A 38 10.19 7.82 10.79
N GLU A 39 9.62 8.66 11.64
CA GLU A 39 9.48 8.37 13.07
C GLU A 39 8.21 7.56 13.31
N ILE A 40 8.32 6.47 14.07
CA ILE A 40 7.19 5.64 14.47
C ILE A 40 6.99 5.66 15.99
N GLU A 41 5.73 5.60 16.40
CA GLU A 41 5.34 5.27 17.77
C GLU A 41 4.74 3.87 17.78
N ALA A 42 5.40 2.97 18.50
CA ALA A 42 4.98 1.60 18.70
C ALA A 42 4.37 1.38 20.09
N ARG A 43 3.26 0.65 20.12
CA ARG A 43 2.58 0.16 21.33
C ARG A 43 2.57 -1.36 21.30
N MET A 44 2.93 -1.96 22.43
CA MET A 44 2.98 -3.41 22.59
C MET A 44 2.02 -3.83 23.69
N ALA A 45 1.29 -4.93 23.48
CA ALA A 45 0.42 -5.54 24.47
C ALA A 45 0.57 -7.06 24.45
N CYS A 46 0.43 -7.69 25.62
CA CYS A 46 0.32 -9.14 25.74
C CYS A 46 -1.13 -9.49 26.08
N ILE A 47 -1.82 -10.20 25.18
CA ILE A 47 -3.21 -10.62 25.36
C ILE A 47 -3.28 -12.12 25.11
N ALA A 48 -3.75 -12.89 26.08
CA ALA A 48 -3.92 -14.35 25.98
C ALA A 48 -2.65 -15.08 25.45
N ASN A 49 -1.48 -14.77 26.01
CA ASN A 49 -0.16 -15.31 25.60
C ASN A 49 0.27 -14.98 24.17
N GLN A 50 -0.32 -13.97 23.55
CA GLN A 50 0.08 -13.46 22.25
C GLN A 50 0.60 -12.04 22.38
N VAL A 51 1.72 -11.75 21.72
CA VAL A 51 2.31 -10.42 21.68
C VAL A 51 1.76 -9.67 20.47
N TYR A 52 1.12 -8.55 20.73
CA TYR A 52 0.61 -7.62 19.74
C TYR A 52 1.51 -6.40 19.68
N LEU A 53 1.98 -6.08 18.49
CA LEU A 53 2.71 -4.85 18.20
C LEU A 53 1.90 -4.00 17.23
N MET A 54 1.62 -2.76 17.63
CA MET A 54 1.02 -1.74 16.77
C MET A 54 2.02 -0.62 16.56
N ALA A 55 2.31 -0.25 15.31
CA ALA A 55 3.16 0.89 14.99
C ALA A 55 2.42 1.88 14.09
N CYS A 56 2.57 3.17 14.40
CA CYS A 56 2.03 4.29 13.61
C CYS A 56 3.15 5.30 13.34
N PHE A 57 3.16 5.93 12.17
CA PHE A 57 4.06 7.07 11.95
C PHE A 57 3.65 8.28 12.79
N CYS A 58 4.63 8.96 13.38
CA CYS A 58 4.46 10.19 14.17
C CYS A 58 4.32 11.45 13.31
N GLY A 59 3.97 11.29 12.03
CA GLY A 59 3.97 12.34 11.02
C GLY A 59 3.91 11.74 9.63
N ARG A 60 4.19 12.56 8.61
CA ARG A 60 4.24 12.10 7.23
C ARG A 60 5.61 11.45 6.96
N PRO A 61 5.68 10.13 6.70
CA PRO A 61 6.93 9.50 6.28
C PRO A 61 7.39 10.02 4.91
N GLU A 62 8.69 9.95 4.69
CA GLU A 62 9.34 10.09 3.39
C GLU A 62 9.35 8.72 2.73
N LEU A 63 8.92 8.64 1.47
CA LEU A 63 8.89 7.42 0.67
C LEU A 63 8.66 7.78 -0.79
N ASP A 64 9.22 6.96 -1.67
CA ASP A 64 8.94 6.98 -3.10
C ASP A 64 8.10 5.77 -3.49
N ILE A 65 7.16 5.98 -4.41
CA ILE A 65 6.26 4.92 -4.91
C ILE A 65 6.31 4.90 -6.42
N GLU A 66 6.77 3.78 -6.95
CA GLU A 66 6.62 3.40 -8.35
C GLU A 66 5.46 2.41 -8.48
N LEU A 67 4.59 2.61 -9.48
CA LEU A 67 3.41 1.78 -9.70
C LEU A 67 3.36 1.32 -11.17
N VAL A 68 3.39 0.00 -11.39
CA VAL A 68 3.38 -0.62 -12.72
C VAL A 68 2.10 -1.45 -12.88
N ASN A 69 1.25 -1.08 -13.84
CA ASN A 69 0.06 -1.87 -14.18
C ASN A 69 0.48 -3.20 -14.85
N THR A 70 0.02 -4.33 -14.28
CA THR A 70 0.40 -5.67 -14.74
C THR A 70 -0.63 -6.32 -15.67
N ASP A 71 -1.83 -5.77 -15.79
CA ASP A 71 -2.89 -6.34 -16.64
C ASP A 71 -2.62 -6.15 -18.12
N SER A 72 -1.76 -5.19 -18.47
CA SER A 72 -1.32 -4.92 -19.86
C SER A 72 -0.51 -6.06 -20.49
N ARG A 73 -0.18 -7.12 -19.75
CA ARG A 73 0.69 -8.23 -20.20
C ARG A 73 -0.05 -9.56 -20.47
N GLY A 74 -1.36 -9.65 -20.24
CA GLY A 74 -2.15 -10.86 -20.48
C GLY A 74 -3.24 -10.63 -21.53
N GLY A 75 -3.11 -11.27 -22.70
CA GLY A 75 -4.10 -11.19 -23.76
C GLY A 75 -5.49 -11.72 -23.36
N ALA A 76 -6.50 -11.15 -24.03
CA ALA A 76 -7.90 -11.57 -24.19
C ALA A 76 -8.89 -11.24 -23.05
N GLY A 77 -9.65 -10.16 -23.25
CA GLY A 77 -10.83 -9.81 -22.44
C GLY A 77 -11.57 -8.51 -22.79
N ILE A 78 -11.68 -8.15 -24.09
CA ILE A 78 -12.74 -7.31 -24.71
C ILE A 78 -13.07 -5.90 -24.10
N ILE A 79 -12.64 -4.89 -24.88
CA ILE A 79 -13.25 -3.58 -25.22
C ILE A 79 -13.19 -2.41 -24.22
N GLY A 80 -12.39 -1.40 -24.59
CA GLY A 80 -12.53 -0.01 -24.15
C GLY A 80 -11.20 0.71 -24.03
N SER A 81 -10.55 1.03 -25.16
CA SER A 81 -9.37 1.88 -25.19
C SER A 81 -9.73 3.31 -24.80
N SER A 82 -9.81 3.60 -23.50
CA SER A 82 -9.53 4.93 -22.99
C SER A 82 -8.21 4.85 -22.24
N VAL A 83 -7.15 5.41 -22.84
CA VAL A 83 -5.93 5.76 -22.12
C VAL A 83 -6.34 6.87 -21.15
N THR A 84 -6.82 6.47 -19.98
CA THR A 84 -7.07 7.37 -18.85
C THR A 84 -5.86 7.25 -17.93
N PRO A 85 -5.31 8.34 -17.37
CA PRO A 85 -4.19 8.31 -16.45
C PRO A 85 -4.61 7.73 -15.09
N ALA A 86 -5.00 6.45 -15.06
CA ALA A 86 -5.51 5.76 -13.87
C ALA A 86 -4.42 5.47 -12.82
N SER A 87 -3.14 5.72 -13.14
CA SER A 87 -2.04 5.59 -12.18
C SER A 87 -2.06 6.70 -11.13
N THR A 88 -2.47 7.93 -11.46
CA THR A 88 -2.44 9.06 -10.52
C THR A 88 -3.39 8.90 -9.33
N PRO A 89 -4.67 8.48 -9.48
CA PRO A 89 -5.55 8.30 -8.32
C PRO A 89 -5.12 7.13 -7.43
N VAL A 90 -4.61 6.03 -8.00
CA VAL A 90 -4.13 4.87 -7.23
C VAL A 90 -2.84 5.23 -6.50
N GLN A 91 -1.91 5.93 -7.14
CA GLN A 91 -0.68 6.39 -6.50
C GLN A 91 -0.95 7.39 -5.37
N GLU A 92 -1.92 8.30 -5.53
CA GLU A 92 -2.34 9.21 -4.47
C GLU A 92 -3.06 8.47 -3.33
N MET A 93 -3.88 7.47 -3.64
CA MET A 93 -4.50 6.60 -2.64
C MET A 93 -3.45 5.83 -1.84
N MET A 94 -2.43 5.27 -2.51
CA MET A 94 -1.31 4.62 -1.85
C MET A 94 -0.53 5.56 -0.94
N LYS A 95 -0.23 6.78 -1.40
CA LYS A 95 0.42 7.80 -0.57
C LYS A 95 -0.38 8.07 0.71
N ARG A 96 -1.71 8.17 0.61
CA ARG A 96 -2.59 8.34 1.77
C ARG A 96 -2.59 7.13 2.70
N ILE A 97 -2.67 5.91 2.16
CA ILE A 97 -2.63 4.67 2.93
C ILE A 97 -1.30 4.55 3.69
N GLY A 98 -0.15 4.75 3.03
CA GLY A 98 1.16 4.66 3.66
C GLY A 98 1.35 5.64 4.84
N GLN A 99 0.63 6.77 4.83
CA GLN A 99 0.71 7.80 5.87
C GLN A 99 -0.25 7.57 7.04
N SER A 100 -1.30 6.76 6.86
CA SER A 100 -2.37 6.57 7.85
C SER A 100 -2.52 5.14 8.35
N THR A 101 -1.71 4.20 7.86
CA THR A 101 -1.83 2.77 8.20
C THR A 101 -1.16 2.46 9.53
N GLN A 102 -1.88 1.76 10.40
CA GLN A 102 -1.33 1.12 11.59
C GLN A 102 -0.93 -0.30 11.22
N VAL A 103 0.34 -0.65 11.43
CA VAL A 103 0.80 -2.03 11.21
C VAL A 103 0.58 -2.81 12.49
N VAL A 104 -0.23 -3.88 12.41
CA VAL A 104 -0.48 -4.81 13.52
C VAL A 104 0.22 -6.13 13.20
N THR A 105 1.20 -6.51 14.01
CA THR A 105 1.84 -7.82 13.91
C THR A 105 1.53 -8.63 15.16
N MET A 106 1.10 -9.88 14.96
CA MET A 106 0.87 -10.86 16.02
C MET A 106 1.99 -11.90 15.97
N ALA A 107 2.68 -12.09 17.09
CA ALA A 107 3.66 -13.16 17.25
C ALA A 107 3.18 -14.14 18.32
N SER A 108 3.23 -15.43 17.99
CA SER A 108 2.87 -16.59 18.81
C SER A 108 4.10 -17.37 19.23
#